data_AF-A0A3P7KAH4-F1
#
_entry.id   AF-A0A3P7KAH4-F1
#
_cell.length_a   1.000
_cell.length_b   1.000
_cell.length_c   1.000
_cell.angle_alpha   90.00
_cell.angle_beta   90.00
_cell.angle_gamma   90.00
#
_symmetry.space_group_name_H-M   'P 1'
#
loop_
_entity.id
_entity.type
_entity.pdbx_description
1 polymer ?
#
loop_
_entity_poly.entity_id
_entity_poly.type
_entity_poly.pdbx_seq_one_letter_code
_entity_poly.pdbx_strand_id
1 'polypeptide(L)'
;MFIISWVTALITFFCFAALFLYILHRKPDVNWGSSTQAHSYKNALAGMIKLSHTEEHVKNYRPQLLVLCGNAAARPSLIDFAYNITKGSSLMICGYVVPYNPSDRVHSVMRKLERQLSEWLQKRRVKAFYAAIANVSLRAGAQSLLQVCGLGKLRPNIILIGFKTNWYRNGPIPETLDEMNEYFGTIQDAFDSNMAVCVLRNGSMGLDFSEAMKLLNVGESKRLDINLDENAGEKEKWVTSLFVISK
;
A
#
# COMPACT_ATOMS: atom_id res chain seq x y z
N MET A 1 45.01 -22.76 -10.81
CA MET A 1 46.06 -21.90 -10.20
C MET A 1 46.74 -22.58 -9.03
N PHE A 2 46.00 -23.09 -8.04
CA PHE A 2 46.59 -23.74 -6.84
C PHE A 2 47.57 -24.89 -7.12
N ILE A 3 47.29 -25.73 -8.13
CA ILE A 3 48.17 -26.86 -8.52
C ILE A 3 49.47 -26.37 -9.17
N ILE A 4 49.47 -25.21 -9.84
CA ILE A 4 50.64 -24.66 -10.55
C ILE A 4 51.49 -23.83 -9.58
N SER A 5 50.87 -22.89 -8.86
CA SER A 5 51.52 -22.11 -7.82
C SER A 5 50.48 -21.62 -6.82
N TRP A 6 50.57 -22.14 -5.60
CA TRP A 6 49.62 -21.84 -4.53
C TRP A 6 49.81 -20.42 -3.98
N VAL A 7 51.04 -19.89 -4.01
CA VAL A 7 51.35 -18.52 -3.54
C VAL A 7 50.70 -17.48 -4.45
N THR A 8 50.86 -17.61 -5.78
CA THR A 8 50.23 -16.67 -6.71
C THR A 8 48.70 -16.79 -6.69
N ALA A 9 48.18 -18.00 -6.47
CA ALA A 9 46.74 -18.22 -6.30
C ALA A 9 46.17 -17.51 -5.06
N LEU A 10 46.88 -17.52 -3.93
CA LEU A 10 46.46 -16.78 -2.72
C LEU A 10 46.49 -15.27 -2.93
N ILE A 11 47.54 -14.75 -3.59
CA ILE A 11 47.66 -13.32 -3.88
C ILE A 11 46.51 -12.86 -4.79
N THR A 12 46.19 -13.62 -5.85
CA THR A 12 45.07 -13.26 -6.73
C THR A 12 43.73 -13.33 -6.01
N PHE A 13 43.49 -14.35 -5.19
CA PHE A 13 42.27 -14.44 -4.38
C PHE A 13 42.14 -13.26 -3.42
N PHE A 14 43.23 -12.85 -2.77
CA PHE A 14 43.27 -11.70 -1.89
C PHE A 14 42.96 -10.40 -2.65
N CYS A 15 43.59 -10.18 -3.81
CA CYS A 15 43.29 -9.02 -4.66
C CYS A 15 41.83 -8.97 -5.10
N PHE A 16 41.25 -10.11 -5.53
CA PHE A 16 39.83 -10.18 -5.88
C PHE A 16 38.92 -9.93 -4.69
N ALA A 17 39.22 -10.51 -3.52
CA ALA A 17 38.45 -10.31 -2.31
C ALA A 17 38.50 -8.85 -1.83
N ALA A 18 39.69 -8.21 -1.89
CA ALA A 18 39.88 -6.81 -1.56
C ALA A 18 39.08 -5.88 -2.50
N LEU A 19 39.14 -6.14 -3.82
CA LEU A 19 38.35 -5.39 -4.81
C LEU A 19 36.85 -5.59 -4.58
N PHE A 20 36.41 -6.83 -4.33
CA PHE A 20 35.01 -7.16 -4.07
C PHE A 20 34.48 -6.47 -2.81
N LEU A 21 35.25 -6.52 -1.70
CA LEU A 21 34.92 -5.81 -0.47
C LEU A 21 34.90 -4.30 -0.67
N TYR A 22 35.83 -3.75 -1.45
CA TYR A 22 35.85 -2.32 -1.79
C TYR A 22 34.56 -1.90 -2.51
N ILE A 23 34.12 -2.66 -3.52
CA ILE A 23 32.88 -2.39 -4.26
C ILE A 23 31.65 -2.52 -3.33
N LEU A 24 31.60 -3.57 -2.51
CA LEU A 24 30.54 -3.79 -1.53
C LEU A 24 30.42 -2.66 -0.51
N HIS A 25 31.54 -2.06 -0.10
CA HIS A 25 31.57 -0.97 0.86
C HIS A 25 31.17 0.37 0.23
N ARG A 26 31.69 0.67 -0.97
CA ARG A 26 31.41 1.92 -1.68
C ARG A 26 29.96 2.06 -2.15
N LYS A 27 29.25 0.93 -2.38
CA LYS A 27 27.88 0.86 -2.93
C LYS A 27 27.61 1.99 -3.94
N PRO A 28 28.38 2.10 -5.03
CA PRO A 28 28.19 3.18 -5.96
C PRO A 28 26.79 3.08 -6.57
N ASP A 29 26.03 4.18 -6.58
CA ASP A 29 24.73 4.27 -7.23
C ASP A 29 24.95 4.27 -8.76
N VAL A 30 25.18 3.09 -9.33
CA VAL A 30 25.38 2.89 -10.76
C VAL A 30 24.06 2.54 -11.43
N ASN A 31 23.78 3.26 -12.51
CA ASN A 31 22.52 3.29 -13.25
C ASN A 31 22.38 2.19 -14.32
N TRP A 32 23.31 1.24 -14.40
CA TRP A 32 23.31 0.18 -15.43
C TRP A 32 22.46 -1.05 -15.07
N GLY A 33 21.56 -0.91 -14.10
CA GLY A 33 20.77 -2.01 -13.57
C GLY A 33 21.63 -2.99 -12.76
N SER A 34 21.01 -3.66 -11.81
CA SER A 34 21.70 -4.62 -10.96
C SER A 34 21.35 -6.05 -11.36
N SER A 35 22.34 -6.89 -11.67
CA SER A 35 22.10 -8.32 -11.95
C SER A 35 21.42 -9.03 -10.77
N THR A 36 21.65 -8.56 -9.53
CA THR A 36 20.98 -9.13 -8.34
C THR A 36 19.50 -8.76 -8.29
N GLN A 37 19.12 -7.56 -8.72
CA GLN A 37 17.71 -7.16 -8.85
C GLN A 37 17.01 -7.98 -9.93
N ALA A 38 17.65 -8.16 -11.09
CA ALA A 38 17.12 -8.99 -12.19
C ALA A 38 16.94 -10.45 -11.74
N HIS A 39 17.90 -11.01 -11.01
CA HIS A 39 17.79 -12.35 -10.45
C HIS A 39 16.66 -12.47 -9.41
N SER A 40 16.53 -11.48 -8.53
CA SER A 40 15.46 -11.44 -7.52
C SER A 40 14.07 -11.41 -8.17
N TYR A 41 13.89 -10.62 -9.23
CA TYR A 41 12.65 -10.58 -10.01
C TYR A 41 12.34 -11.95 -10.65
N LYS A 42 13.33 -12.57 -11.29
CA LYS A 42 13.16 -13.90 -11.91
C LYS A 42 12.76 -14.96 -10.88
N ASN A 43 13.38 -14.95 -9.70
CA ASN A 43 13.06 -15.88 -8.62
C ASN A 43 11.64 -15.64 -8.07
N ALA A 44 11.24 -14.38 -7.90
CA ALA A 44 9.88 -14.04 -7.47
C ALA A 44 8.84 -14.53 -8.50
N LEU A 45 9.04 -14.23 -9.79
CA LEU A 45 8.13 -14.65 -10.85
C LEU A 45 8.04 -16.18 -10.96
N ALA A 46 9.17 -16.89 -10.95
CA ALA A 46 9.19 -18.34 -10.98
C ALA A 46 8.49 -18.95 -9.75
N GLY A 47 8.68 -18.36 -8.56
CA GLY A 47 7.98 -18.75 -7.34
C GLY A 47 6.47 -18.57 -7.44
N MET A 48 6.03 -17.45 -8.03
CA MET A 48 4.60 -17.16 -8.25
C MET A 48 3.94 -18.16 -9.20
N ILE A 49 4.59 -18.48 -10.31
CA ILE A 49 4.10 -19.48 -11.27
C ILE A 49 4.07 -20.86 -10.64
N LYS A 50 5.12 -21.24 -9.88
CA LYS A 50 5.12 -22.51 -9.14
C LYS A 50 3.95 -22.60 -8.17
N LEU A 51 3.64 -21.49 -7.47
CA LEU A 51 2.53 -21.43 -6.55
C LEU A 51 1.18 -21.62 -7.27
N SER A 52 0.98 -21.03 -8.45
CA SER A 52 -0.29 -21.19 -9.20
C SER A 52 -0.60 -22.65 -9.55
N HIS A 53 0.42 -23.48 -9.82
CA HIS A 53 0.25 -24.91 -10.10
C HIS A 53 0.14 -25.80 -8.86
N THR A 54 0.44 -25.31 -7.67
CA THR A 54 0.43 -26.12 -6.44
C THR A 54 -0.98 -26.23 -5.88
N GLU A 55 -1.55 -27.42 -5.72
CA GLU A 55 -2.91 -27.59 -5.18
C GLU A 55 -3.08 -26.99 -3.76
N GLU A 56 -4.24 -26.40 -3.52
CA GLU A 56 -4.59 -25.87 -2.20
C GLU A 56 -5.13 -26.99 -1.32
N HIS A 57 -4.58 -27.14 -0.12
CA HIS A 57 -5.02 -28.12 0.86
C HIS A 57 -5.36 -27.41 2.17
N VAL A 58 -6.46 -27.80 2.83
CA VAL A 58 -6.97 -27.13 4.04
C VAL A 58 -5.90 -27.04 5.15
N LYS A 59 -5.05 -28.06 5.29
CA LYS A 59 -3.94 -28.08 6.26
C LYS A 59 -2.82 -27.07 5.98
N ASN A 60 -2.77 -26.48 4.78
CA ASN A 60 -1.78 -25.50 4.35
C ASN A 60 -2.34 -24.08 4.29
N TYR A 61 -3.50 -23.84 4.92
CA TYR A 61 -4.11 -22.51 4.97
C TYR A 61 -3.13 -21.46 5.51
N ARG A 62 -3.03 -20.33 4.82
CA ARG A 62 -2.26 -19.15 5.25
C ARG A 62 -3.17 -17.93 5.30
N PRO A 63 -3.19 -17.18 6.41
CA PRO A 63 -3.98 -15.96 6.51
C PRO A 63 -3.33 -14.85 5.65
N GLN A 64 -3.99 -14.46 4.57
CA GLN A 64 -3.57 -13.38 3.68
C GLN A 64 -4.49 -12.17 3.90
N LEU A 65 -3.98 -11.10 4.47
CA LEU A 65 -4.80 -9.99 4.94
C LEU A 65 -4.82 -8.83 3.95
N LEU A 66 -6.02 -8.32 3.66
CA LEU A 66 -6.27 -7.00 3.13
C LEU A 66 -6.77 -6.10 4.26
N VAL A 67 -5.94 -5.16 4.70
CA VAL A 67 -6.25 -4.25 5.80
C VAL A 67 -6.74 -2.93 5.24
N LEU A 68 -8.02 -2.60 5.42
CA LEU A 68 -8.58 -1.30 5.05
C LEU A 68 -8.21 -0.26 6.12
N CYS A 69 -6.93 0.13 6.14
CA CYS A 69 -6.39 1.09 7.11
C CYS A 69 -6.60 2.55 6.71
N GLY A 70 -6.82 2.83 5.43
CA GLY A 70 -6.68 4.20 4.94
C GLY A 70 -5.23 4.65 5.11
N ASN A 71 -5.00 5.88 5.59
CA ASN A 71 -3.65 6.34 5.90
C ASN A 71 -3.00 5.47 7.00
N ALA A 72 -1.98 4.70 6.63
CA ALA A 72 -1.26 3.81 7.55
C ALA A 72 -0.67 4.53 8.78
N ALA A 73 -0.18 5.75 8.60
CA ALA A 73 0.39 6.53 9.70
C ALA A 73 -0.68 6.98 10.72
N ALA A 74 -1.93 7.14 10.28
CA ALA A 74 -3.04 7.54 11.14
C ALA A 74 -3.61 6.41 11.98
N ARG A 75 -3.48 5.15 11.52
CA ARG A 75 -4.06 3.97 12.18
C ARG A 75 -2.99 2.89 12.46
N PRO A 76 -1.90 3.21 13.18
CA PRO A 76 -0.80 2.27 13.40
C PRO A 76 -1.24 1.04 14.19
N SER A 77 -2.18 1.18 15.14
CA SER A 77 -2.67 0.07 15.96
C SER A 77 -3.36 -1.03 15.15
N LEU A 78 -4.10 -0.67 14.09
CA LEU A 78 -4.72 -1.62 13.19
C LEU A 78 -3.67 -2.42 12.40
N ILE A 79 -2.61 -1.75 11.96
CA ILE A 79 -1.49 -2.35 11.23
C ILE A 79 -0.69 -3.26 12.15
N ASP A 80 -0.39 -2.83 13.37
CA ASP A 80 0.35 -3.62 14.36
C ASP A 80 -0.42 -4.90 14.73
N PHE A 81 -1.74 -4.80 14.90
CA PHE A 81 -2.60 -5.97 15.10
C PHE A 81 -2.56 -6.93 13.92
N ALA A 82 -2.72 -6.43 12.69
CA ALA A 82 -2.63 -7.25 11.47
C ALA A 82 -1.26 -7.90 11.30
N TYR A 83 -0.19 -7.17 11.62
CA TYR A 83 1.17 -7.67 11.54
C TYR A 83 1.45 -8.74 12.61
N ASN A 84 0.85 -8.64 13.78
CA ASN A 84 0.92 -9.69 14.81
C ASN A 84 0.26 -11.00 14.36
N ILE A 85 -0.78 -10.94 13.51
CA ILE A 85 -1.42 -12.12 12.90
C ILE A 85 -0.50 -12.75 11.86
N THR A 86 0.05 -11.96 10.94
CA THR A 86 0.86 -12.48 9.81
C THR A 86 2.30 -12.80 10.19
N LYS A 87 2.85 -12.10 11.19
CA LYS A 87 4.27 -12.09 11.60
C LYS A 87 5.26 -11.95 10.44
N GLY A 88 4.84 -11.28 9.35
CA GLY A 88 5.64 -11.13 8.14
C GLY A 88 5.95 -12.44 7.39
N SER A 89 5.18 -13.50 7.65
CA SER A 89 5.26 -14.80 6.96
C SER A 89 4.17 -14.99 5.90
N SER A 90 3.12 -14.17 5.97
CA SER A 90 1.96 -14.22 5.07
C SER A 90 1.76 -12.86 4.40
N LEU A 91 1.00 -12.85 3.30
CA LEU A 91 0.70 -11.63 2.56
C LEU A 91 -0.12 -10.67 3.44
N MET A 92 0.32 -9.43 3.48
CA MET A 92 -0.41 -8.32 4.09
C MET A 92 -0.41 -7.14 3.11
N ILE A 93 -1.60 -6.68 2.73
CA ILE A 93 -1.80 -5.53 1.87
C ILE A 93 -2.58 -4.47 2.67
N CYS A 94 -2.03 -3.28 2.76
CA CYS A 94 -2.67 -2.10 3.36
C CYS A 94 -3.43 -1.36 2.25
N GLY A 95 -4.75 -1.37 2.30
CA GLY A 95 -5.64 -0.73 1.36
C GLY A 95 -6.02 0.69 1.79
N TYR A 96 -5.99 1.63 0.84
CA TYR A 96 -6.48 2.98 1.03
C TYR A 96 -7.39 3.42 -0.11
N VAL A 97 -8.68 3.56 0.20
CA VAL A 97 -9.64 4.24 -0.67
C VAL A 97 -9.55 5.75 -0.42
N VAL A 98 -9.08 6.49 -1.42
CA VAL A 98 -8.98 7.95 -1.38
C VAL A 98 -10.24 8.55 -2.01
N PRO A 99 -11.01 9.39 -1.28
CA PRO A 99 -12.32 9.89 -1.67
C PRO A 99 -12.24 10.99 -2.75
N TYR A 100 -11.68 10.66 -3.92
CA TYR A 100 -11.60 11.53 -5.08
C TYR A 100 -12.00 10.78 -6.34
N ASN A 101 -12.54 11.52 -7.32
CA ASN A 101 -12.77 10.98 -8.66
C ASN A 101 -11.43 10.61 -9.32
N PRO A 102 -11.35 9.42 -9.97
CA PRO A 102 -10.18 9.04 -10.76
C PRO A 102 -9.86 10.10 -11.81
N SER A 103 -8.64 10.62 -11.79
CA SER A 103 -8.11 11.54 -12.78
C SER A 103 -6.59 11.41 -12.86
N ASP A 104 -5.98 11.85 -13.96
CA ASP A 104 -4.52 11.75 -14.13
C ASP A 104 -3.73 12.46 -13.02
N ARG A 105 -4.23 13.62 -12.59
CA ARG A 105 -3.65 14.36 -11.47
C ARG A 105 -3.73 13.54 -10.18
N VAL A 106 -4.89 12.97 -9.87
CA VAL A 106 -5.10 12.14 -8.66
C VAL A 106 -4.20 10.90 -8.70
N HIS A 107 -4.09 10.21 -9.84
CA HIS A 107 -3.20 9.06 -9.98
C HIS A 107 -1.73 9.41 -9.71
N SER A 108 -1.28 10.60 -10.15
CA SER A 108 0.09 11.05 -9.88
C SER A 108 0.35 11.30 -8.39
N VAL A 109 -0.64 11.81 -7.67
CA VAL A 109 -0.59 12.04 -6.21
C VAL A 109 -0.63 10.71 -5.48
N MET A 110 -1.49 9.78 -5.90
CA MET A 110 -1.59 8.45 -5.30
C MET A 110 -0.27 7.68 -5.39
N ARG A 111 0.42 7.70 -6.54
CA ARG A 111 1.74 7.04 -6.66
C ARG A 111 2.77 7.61 -5.67
N LYS A 112 2.73 8.92 -5.42
CA LYS A 112 3.59 9.56 -4.40
C LYS A 112 3.21 9.11 -3.00
N LEU A 113 1.91 9.09 -2.70
CA LEU A 113 1.35 8.66 -1.42
C LEU A 113 1.68 7.20 -1.11
N GLU A 114 1.48 6.29 -2.07
CA GLU A 114 1.84 4.87 -1.95
C GLU A 114 3.32 4.69 -1.64
N ARG A 115 4.19 5.43 -2.32
CA ARG A 115 5.64 5.40 -2.06
C ARG A 115 5.96 5.87 -0.64
N GLN A 116 5.40 6.99 -0.21
CA GLN A 116 5.63 7.53 1.14
C GLN A 116 5.15 6.58 2.24
N LEU A 117 3.98 5.97 2.08
CA LEU A 117 3.42 5.05 3.07
C LEU A 117 4.12 3.68 3.04
N SER A 118 4.59 3.24 1.87
CA SER A 118 5.47 2.06 1.75
C SER A 118 6.80 2.29 2.47
N GLU A 119 7.41 3.47 2.29
CA GLU A 119 8.63 3.86 3.02
C GLU A 119 8.38 3.92 4.54
N TRP A 120 7.21 4.41 4.97
CA TRP A 120 6.82 4.42 6.39
C TRP A 120 6.70 3.00 6.97
N LEU A 121 6.06 2.07 6.26
CA LEU A 121 5.96 0.66 6.65
C LEU A 121 7.35 0.00 6.76
N GLN A 122 8.23 0.27 5.79
CA GLN A 122 9.61 -0.24 5.79
C GLN A 122 10.42 0.29 6.98
N LYS A 123 10.31 1.58 7.30
CA LYS A 123 10.97 2.18 8.48
C LYS A 123 10.52 1.52 9.78
N ARG A 124 9.25 1.14 9.88
CA ARG A 124 8.66 0.40 11.00
C ARG A 124 8.94 -1.11 10.97
N ARG A 125 9.64 -1.62 9.95
CA ARG A 125 9.93 -3.05 9.73
C ARG A 125 8.66 -3.91 9.61
N VAL A 126 7.57 -3.32 9.13
CA VAL A 126 6.33 -4.04 8.81
C VAL A 126 6.42 -4.57 7.39
N LYS A 127 6.37 -5.89 7.23
CA LYS A 127 6.38 -6.55 5.91
C LYS A 127 4.97 -6.56 5.30
N ALA A 128 4.59 -5.44 4.70
CA ALA A 128 3.31 -5.29 4.02
C ALA A 128 3.47 -4.49 2.71
N PHE A 129 2.60 -4.76 1.76
CA PHE A 129 2.43 -3.92 0.57
C PHE A 129 1.39 -2.85 0.82
N TYR A 130 1.46 -1.75 0.09
CA TYR A 130 0.49 -0.68 0.15
C TYR A 130 -0.21 -0.54 -1.21
N ALA A 131 -1.53 -0.43 -1.20
CA ALA A 131 -2.35 -0.28 -2.40
C ALA A 131 -3.38 0.84 -2.18
N ALA A 132 -3.29 1.90 -2.98
CA ALA A 132 -4.22 3.01 -2.97
C ALA A 132 -5.14 2.96 -4.18
N ILE A 133 -6.42 3.29 -3.99
CA ILE A 133 -7.40 3.43 -5.07
C ILE A 133 -8.15 4.76 -4.92
N ALA A 134 -8.38 5.46 -6.03
CA ALA A 134 -9.22 6.66 -6.04
C ALA A 134 -10.66 6.23 -6.31
N ASN A 135 -11.56 6.53 -5.39
CA ASN A 135 -12.99 6.34 -5.59
C ASN A 135 -13.75 7.27 -4.65
N VAL A 136 -14.85 7.85 -5.08
CA VAL A 136 -15.70 8.71 -4.24
C VAL A 136 -16.34 7.92 -3.12
N SER A 137 -16.80 6.69 -3.41
CA SER A 137 -17.44 5.81 -2.44
C SER A 137 -16.43 4.87 -1.81
N LEU A 138 -16.46 4.73 -0.48
CA LEU A 138 -15.64 3.77 0.25
C LEU A 138 -15.96 2.34 -0.22
N ARG A 139 -17.25 2.04 -0.38
CA ARG A 139 -17.74 0.71 -0.78
C ARG A 139 -17.23 0.34 -2.17
N ALA A 140 -17.42 1.20 -3.16
CA ALA A 140 -16.98 0.94 -4.54
C ALA A 140 -15.45 0.83 -4.65
N GLY A 141 -14.71 1.65 -3.89
CA GLY A 141 -13.25 1.53 -3.80
C GLY A 141 -12.81 0.23 -3.13
N ALA A 142 -13.49 -0.18 -2.05
CA ALA A 142 -13.21 -1.44 -1.37
C ALA A 142 -13.50 -2.63 -2.30
N GLN A 143 -14.65 -2.68 -2.98
CA GLN A 143 -14.98 -3.71 -3.98
C GLN A 143 -13.88 -3.85 -5.05
N SER A 144 -13.35 -2.73 -5.52
CA SER A 144 -12.26 -2.73 -6.49
C SER A 144 -10.98 -3.35 -5.91
N LEU A 145 -10.65 -3.06 -4.65
CA LEU A 145 -9.52 -3.70 -3.96
C LEU A 145 -9.77 -5.19 -3.73
N LEU A 146 -10.98 -5.60 -3.35
CA LEU A 146 -11.34 -7.00 -3.13
C LEU A 146 -11.12 -7.85 -4.40
N GLN A 147 -11.44 -7.30 -5.56
CA GLN A 147 -11.34 -8.01 -6.83
C GLN A 147 -9.92 -7.99 -7.43
N VAL A 148 -9.20 -6.87 -7.29
CA VAL A 148 -7.95 -6.63 -8.03
C VAL A 148 -6.70 -6.86 -7.18
N CYS A 149 -6.79 -6.84 -5.84
CA CYS A 149 -5.60 -6.99 -5.00
C CYS A 149 -4.96 -8.39 -5.09
N GLY A 150 -3.64 -8.38 -5.28
CA GLY A 150 -2.81 -9.59 -5.29
C GLY A 150 -2.60 -10.19 -6.68
N LEU A 151 -1.79 -11.24 -6.75
CA LEU A 151 -1.38 -11.88 -8.00
C LEU A 151 -1.41 -13.40 -7.86
N GLY A 152 -2.12 -14.09 -8.76
CA GLY A 152 -2.27 -15.55 -8.72
C GLY A 152 -2.84 -16.01 -7.38
N LYS A 153 -2.11 -16.88 -6.66
CA LYS A 153 -2.48 -17.37 -5.32
C LYS A 153 -1.98 -16.51 -4.16
N LEU A 154 -1.18 -15.47 -4.42
CA LEU A 154 -0.90 -14.42 -3.44
C LEU A 154 -1.99 -13.36 -3.53
N ARG A 155 -3.18 -13.70 -3.05
CA ARG A 155 -4.34 -12.84 -2.97
C ARG A 155 -4.93 -12.87 -1.56
N PRO A 156 -5.40 -11.72 -1.05
CA PRO A 156 -5.98 -11.68 0.29
C PRO A 156 -7.21 -12.58 0.37
N ASN A 157 -7.37 -13.27 1.49
CA ASN A 157 -8.52 -14.12 1.83
C ASN A 157 -9.24 -13.66 3.10
N ILE A 158 -8.64 -12.72 3.84
CA ILE A 158 -9.23 -12.06 5.00
C ILE A 158 -9.21 -10.55 4.76
N ILE A 159 -10.37 -9.90 4.90
CA ILE A 159 -10.43 -8.44 5.03
C ILE A 159 -10.41 -8.06 6.51
N LEU A 160 -9.58 -7.08 6.87
CA LEU A 160 -9.53 -6.50 8.20
C LEU A 160 -9.92 -5.03 8.13
N ILE A 161 -10.98 -4.67 8.86
CA ILE A 161 -11.53 -3.32 8.90
C ILE A 161 -11.53 -2.82 10.33
N GLY A 162 -11.29 -1.52 10.53
CA GLY A 162 -11.50 -0.87 11.81
C GLY A 162 -12.98 -0.69 12.12
N PHE A 163 -13.39 -0.86 13.38
CA PHE A 163 -14.74 -0.54 13.84
C PHE A 163 -14.96 0.97 13.80
N LYS A 164 -16.01 1.43 13.10
CA LYS A 164 -16.42 2.84 13.06
C LYS A 164 -17.04 3.22 14.41
N THR A 165 -16.28 3.87 15.29
CA THR A 165 -16.74 4.25 16.64
C THR A 165 -17.68 5.47 16.65
N ASN A 166 -17.56 6.36 15.65
CA ASN A 166 -18.29 7.61 15.56
C ASN A 166 -19.66 7.51 14.86
N TRP A 167 -20.21 6.31 14.70
CA TRP A 167 -21.46 6.06 13.98
C TRP A 167 -22.70 6.78 14.57
N TYR A 168 -22.70 7.07 15.87
CA TYR A 168 -23.84 7.71 16.56
C TYR A 168 -23.65 9.21 16.81
N ARG A 169 -22.45 9.77 16.59
CA ARG A 169 -22.11 11.13 17.06
C ARG A 169 -22.91 12.24 16.37
N ASN A 170 -23.25 12.04 15.10
CA ASN A 170 -23.93 13.04 14.28
C ASN A 170 -25.45 12.85 14.26
N GLY A 171 -25.99 11.84 14.96
CA GLY A 171 -27.42 11.51 14.89
C GLY A 171 -27.85 10.94 13.53
N PRO A 172 -29.16 10.69 13.32
CA PRO A 172 -29.70 10.10 12.09
C PRO A 172 -29.84 11.15 10.98
N ILE A 173 -28.71 11.68 10.51
CA ILE A 173 -28.63 12.59 9.35
C ILE A 173 -28.45 11.73 8.09
N PRO A 174 -29.02 12.09 6.92
CA PRO A 174 -28.85 11.34 5.67
C PRO A 174 -27.40 10.97 5.35
N GLU A 175 -26.47 11.91 5.51
CA GLU A 175 -25.03 11.69 5.28
C GLU A 175 -24.43 10.61 6.19
N THR A 176 -24.84 10.59 7.47
CA THR A 176 -24.34 9.60 8.43
C THR A 176 -24.92 8.21 8.14
N LEU A 177 -26.17 8.15 7.69
CA LEU A 177 -26.80 6.91 7.25
C LEU A 177 -26.11 6.38 5.99
N ASP A 178 -25.77 7.25 5.04
CA ASP A 178 -25.03 6.85 3.83
C ASP A 178 -23.64 6.31 4.15
N GLU A 179 -22.87 6.98 5.01
CA GLU A 179 -21.57 6.45 5.48
C GLU A 179 -21.70 5.10 6.18
N MET A 180 -22.75 4.90 6.99
CA MET A 180 -23.01 3.62 7.65
C MET A 180 -23.38 2.55 6.62
N ASN A 181 -24.22 2.89 5.64
CA ASN A 181 -24.58 2.00 4.54
C ASN A 181 -23.36 1.61 3.70
N GLU A 182 -22.42 2.51 3.45
CA GLU A 182 -21.16 2.19 2.78
C GLU A 182 -20.28 1.23 3.61
N TYR A 183 -20.18 1.46 4.92
CA TYR A 183 -19.43 0.61 5.83
C TYR A 183 -20.00 -0.81 5.91
N PHE A 184 -21.31 -0.94 6.14
CA PHE A 184 -21.99 -2.23 6.16
C PHE A 184 -21.99 -2.90 4.78
N GLY A 185 -22.17 -2.11 3.71
CA GLY A 185 -22.08 -2.59 2.34
C GLY A 185 -20.72 -3.19 2.03
N THR A 186 -19.63 -2.58 2.53
CA THR A 186 -18.27 -3.13 2.38
C THR A 186 -18.12 -4.49 3.06
N ILE A 187 -18.74 -4.68 4.24
CA ILE A 187 -18.73 -5.96 4.95
C ILE A 187 -19.53 -7.01 4.18
N GLN A 188 -20.70 -6.62 3.65
CA GLN A 188 -21.52 -7.51 2.83
C GLN A 188 -20.80 -7.94 1.56
N ASP A 189 -20.19 -7.00 0.83
CA ASP A 189 -19.45 -7.28 -0.39
C ASP A 189 -18.24 -8.20 -0.14
N ALA A 190 -17.64 -8.12 1.05
CA ALA A 190 -16.56 -9.02 1.43
C ALA A 190 -17.03 -10.45 1.66
N PHE A 191 -18.21 -10.64 2.26
CA PHE A 191 -18.84 -11.96 2.37
C PHE A 191 -19.26 -12.50 1.00
N ASP A 192 -19.84 -11.66 0.14
CA ASP A 192 -20.22 -12.04 -1.24
C ASP A 192 -18.99 -12.44 -2.07
N SER A 193 -17.82 -11.87 -1.76
CA SER A 193 -16.53 -12.23 -2.36
C SER A 193 -15.86 -13.46 -1.72
N ASN A 194 -16.55 -14.20 -0.85
CA ASN A 194 -16.05 -15.38 -0.12
C ASN A 194 -14.79 -15.12 0.71
N MET A 195 -14.61 -13.91 1.23
CA MET A 195 -13.51 -13.61 2.17
C MET A 195 -13.99 -13.68 3.61
N ALA A 196 -13.06 -14.03 4.50
CA ALA A 196 -13.29 -13.88 5.93
C ALA A 196 -13.22 -12.40 6.33
N VAL A 197 -14.14 -11.95 7.19
CA VAL A 197 -14.19 -10.56 7.67
C VAL A 197 -13.70 -10.50 9.11
N CYS A 198 -12.79 -9.58 9.39
CA CYS A 198 -12.34 -9.25 10.74
C CYS A 198 -12.60 -7.77 11.02
N VAL A 199 -13.22 -7.47 12.15
CA VAL A 199 -13.51 -6.09 12.59
C VAL A 199 -12.78 -5.82 13.90
N LEU A 200 -11.80 -4.93 13.87
CA LEU A 200 -11.04 -4.55 15.06
C LEU A 200 -11.69 -3.35 15.76
N ARG A 201 -12.05 -3.51 17.03
CA ARG A 201 -12.53 -2.41 17.87
C ARG A 201 -11.53 -2.13 18.98
N ASN A 202 -11.01 -0.90 19.04
CA ASN A 202 -10.11 -0.45 20.09
C ASN A 202 -10.87 0.43 21.11
N GLY A 203 -11.61 -0.25 22.00
CA GLY A 203 -12.28 0.38 23.15
C GLY A 203 -13.05 1.67 22.82
N SER A 204 -12.88 2.68 23.66
CA SER A 204 -13.46 4.03 23.52
C SER A 204 -12.60 4.99 22.70
N MET A 205 -11.28 4.75 22.58
CA MET A 205 -10.35 5.66 21.91
C MET A 205 -10.45 5.63 20.38
N GLY A 206 -10.93 4.51 19.80
CA GLY A 206 -10.95 4.32 18.36
C GLY A 206 -9.57 3.96 17.79
N LEU A 207 -9.47 4.00 16.45
CA LEU A 207 -8.26 3.61 15.71
C LEU A 207 -7.63 4.76 14.94
N ASP A 208 -8.33 5.89 14.82
CA ASP A 208 -7.92 7.02 13.98
C ASP A 208 -7.29 8.13 14.82
N PHE A 209 -6.01 8.39 14.58
CA PHE A 209 -5.25 9.44 15.25
C PHE A 209 -4.97 10.63 14.32
N SER A 210 -5.70 10.76 13.19
CA SER A 210 -5.51 11.85 12.23
C SER A 210 -5.63 13.24 12.87
N GLU A 211 -6.63 13.44 13.74
CA GLU A 211 -6.83 14.72 14.44
C GLU A 211 -5.69 15.01 15.41
N ALA A 212 -5.25 14.01 16.18
CA ALA A 212 -4.11 14.16 17.10
C ALA A 212 -2.80 14.49 16.34
N MET A 213 -2.57 13.87 15.18
CA MET A 213 -1.40 14.18 14.34
C MET A 213 -1.44 15.62 13.82
N LYS A 214 -2.61 16.10 13.38
CA LYS A 214 -2.81 17.51 12.96
C LYS A 214 -2.51 18.48 14.11
N LEU A 215 -3.02 18.20 15.31
CA LEU A 215 -2.83 19.07 16.48
C LEU A 215 -1.38 19.13 16.95
N LEU A 216 -0.63 18.02 16.82
CA LEU A 216 0.75 17.93 17.26
C LEU A 216 1.77 18.37 16.19
N ASN A 217 1.32 18.83 15.01
CA ASN A 217 2.16 19.09 13.83
C ASN A 217 3.05 17.89 13.45
N VAL A 218 2.68 16.67 13.86
CA VAL A 218 3.41 15.44 13.54
C VAL A 218 2.90 14.95 12.20
N GLY A 219 3.45 15.55 11.15
CA GLY A 219 3.08 15.32 9.76
C GLY A 219 3.20 16.64 9.03
N GLU A 220 4.28 16.83 8.27
CA GLU A 220 4.51 18.03 7.45
C GLU A 220 3.24 18.38 6.64
N SER A 221 2.44 19.32 7.14
CA SER A 221 1.22 19.82 6.50
C SER A 221 1.51 20.33 5.09
N LYS A 222 2.71 20.91 4.88
CA LYS A 222 3.19 21.37 3.57
C LYS A 222 3.37 20.28 2.50
N ARG A 223 3.31 18.99 2.83
CA ARG A 223 3.40 17.89 1.83
C ARG A 223 2.05 17.25 1.50
N LEU A 224 1.02 17.50 2.31
CA LEU A 224 -0.30 16.89 2.18
C LEU A 224 -1.40 17.91 1.84
N ASP A 225 -1.07 19.20 1.75
CA ASP A 225 -1.93 20.22 1.14
C ASP A 225 -2.10 19.91 -0.35
N ILE A 226 -3.03 19.01 -0.63
CA ILE A 226 -3.62 18.82 -1.92
C ILE A 226 -4.53 20.05 -2.13
N ASN A 227 -3.94 21.21 -2.47
CA ASN A 227 -4.69 22.34 -3.01
C ASN A 227 -5.25 21.92 -4.38
N LEU A 228 -6.45 21.34 -4.36
CA LEU A 228 -7.25 21.04 -5.55
C LEU A 228 -8.18 22.20 -5.93
N ASP A 229 -8.41 23.18 -5.04
CA ASP A 229 -9.50 24.15 -5.23
C ASP A 229 -9.09 25.60 -5.57
N GLU A 230 -7.81 25.97 -5.64
CA GLU A 230 -7.45 27.37 -5.92
C GLU A 230 -7.55 27.81 -7.40
N ASN A 231 -7.73 26.89 -8.36
CA ASN A 231 -7.76 27.25 -9.79
C ASN A 231 -9.09 26.97 -10.51
N ALA A 232 -10.17 26.62 -9.79
CA ALA A 232 -11.49 26.49 -10.41
C ALA A 232 -12.09 27.84 -10.83
N GLY A 233 -11.74 28.93 -10.14
CA GLY A 233 -12.24 30.28 -10.44
C GLY A 233 -11.58 30.97 -11.63
N GLU A 234 -10.45 30.46 -12.15
CA GLU A 234 -9.71 31.12 -13.23
C GLU A 234 -10.03 30.56 -14.63
N LYS A 235 -10.62 29.36 -14.71
CA LYS A 235 -10.98 28.74 -16.00
C LYS A 235 -12.24 29.32 -16.64
N GLU A 236 -13.14 29.95 -15.88
CA GLU A 236 -14.33 30.61 -16.45
C GLU A 236 -14.00 31.90 -17.22
N LYS A 237 -12.81 32.49 -17.05
CA LYS A 237 -12.41 33.70 -17.81
C LYS A 237 -11.83 33.41 -19.19
N TRP A 238 -11.30 32.21 -19.43
CA TRP A 238 -10.64 31.87 -20.70
C TRP A 238 -11.57 31.23 -21.74
N VAL A 239 -12.68 30.62 -21.31
CA VAL A 239 -13.62 29.95 -22.25
C VAL A 239 -14.48 30.97 -23.00
N THR A 240 -14.70 32.17 -22.45
CA THR A 240 -15.48 33.24 -23.11
C THR A 240 -14.69 34.08 -24.11
N SER A 241 -13.37 33.83 -24.26
CA SER A 241 -12.48 34.69 -25.07
C SER A 241 -11.96 34.05 -26.36
N LEU A 242 -12.32 32.79 -26.66
CA LEU A 242 -11.91 32.08 -27.87
C LEU A 242 -13.13 31.63 -28.71
N PHE A 243 -13.84 32.60 -29.29
CA PHE A 243 -14.77 32.35 -30.39
C PHE A 243 -14.82 33.54 -31.35
N VAL A 244 -13.72 33.82 -32.04
CA VAL A 244 -13.74 34.57 -33.31
C VAL A 244 -12.60 34.05 -34.20
N ILE A 245 -12.89 33.96 -35.51
CA ILE A 245 -12.01 33.72 -36.67
C ILE A 245 -12.08 32.29 -37.28
N SER A 246 -13.18 32.08 -38.02
CA SER A 246 -13.25 31.71 -39.44
C SER A 246 -12.08 30.99 -40.12
N LYS A 247 -12.36 29.82 -40.71
CA LYS A 247 -12.46 29.67 -42.17
C LYS A 247 -13.53 28.64 -42.53
#